data_AF-A0A9E4Y234-F1
#
_entry.id   AF-A0A9E4Y234-F1
#
_cell.length_a   1.000
_cell.length_b   1.000
_cell.length_c   1.000
_cell.angle_alpha   90.00
_cell.angle_beta   90.00
_cell.angle_gamma   90.00
#
_symmetry.space_group_name_H-M   'P 1'
#
loop_
_entity.id
_entity.type
_entity.pdbx_description
1 polymer ?
#
loop_
_entity_poly.entity_id
_entity_poly.type
_entity_poly.pdbx_seq_one_letter_code
_entity_poly.pdbx_strand_id
1 'polypeptide(L)'
;MRDPRIDEILERIDEVDSKGKPIRVADMAREVNDYLVEIEKLRSEVDIATRQVVYLSGREQAMRQLSVSVAQTAGANALAPRMDEIEYDFEYQRERLETVSDNLKARQSMVKKTQQLISARISSVQKILDAYSNSSPEELDAGAGATSGATEGTTVKRKKIIRRRRVVRRRR
;
A
#
# COMPACT_ATOMS: atom_id res chain seq x y z
N MET A 1 15.21 0.83 16.07
CA MET A 1 14.86 1.81 17.12
C MET A 1 14.18 2.98 16.45
N ARG A 2 13.12 3.53 17.05
CA ARG A 2 12.48 4.76 16.59
C ARG A 2 13.47 5.92 16.78
N ASP A 3 13.56 6.83 15.84
CA ASP A 3 14.42 8.01 15.97
C ASP A 3 13.89 8.85 17.16
N PRO A 4 14.72 9.14 18.19
CA PRO A 4 14.26 9.86 19.39
C PRO A 4 13.71 11.25 19.07
N ARG A 5 14.18 11.88 17.98
CA ARG A 5 13.68 13.19 17.52
C ARG A 5 12.20 13.17 17.15
N ILE A 6 11.67 11.99 16.79
CA ILE A 6 10.24 11.82 16.52
C ILE A 6 9.43 12.00 17.80
N ASP A 7 9.90 11.45 18.92
CA ASP A 7 9.16 11.55 20.17
C ASP A 7 9.26 13.01 20.70
N GLU A 8 10.43 13.64 20.59
CA GLU A 8 10.62 15.07 20.92
C GLU A 8 9.69 16.01 20.14
N ILE A 9 9.56 15.84 18.82
CA ILE A 9 8.69 16.72 18.03
C ILE A 9 7.21 16.47 18.33
N LEU A 10 6.82 15.23 18.61
CA LEU A 10 5.43 14.87 18.91
C LEU A 10 4.96 15.35 20.28
N GLU A 11 5.84 15.49 21.27
CA GLU A 11 5.51 16.14 22.55
C GLU A 11 5.06 17.60 22.36
N ARG A 12 5.50 18.25 21.28
CA ARG A 12 5.24 19.65 20.96
C ARG A 12 4.05 19.85 20.02
N ILE A 13 3.24 18.82 19.77
CA ILE A 13 2.15 18.83 18.77
C ILE A 13 1.01 19.80 19.09
N ASP A 14 0.82 20.10 20.37
CA ASP A 14 -0.20 21.02 20.88
C ASP A 14 0.37 22.41 21.22
N GLU A 15 1.65 22.67 20.92
CA GLU A 15 2.25 23.97 21.20
C GLU A 15 1.65 25.07 20.32
N VAL A 16 1.34 26.19 20.98
CA VAL A 16 0.72 27.35 20.36
C VAL A 16 1.49 28.62 20.73
N ASP A 17 1.47 29.60 19.83
CA ASP A 17 2.05 30.91 20.04
C ASP A 17 1.23 31.72 21.06
N SER A 18 1.74 32.91 21.41
CA SER A 18 1.06 33.86 22.31
C SER A 18 -0.32 34.33 21.82
N LYS A 19 -0.68 34.04 20.57
CA LYS A 19 -1.97 34.35 19.94
C LYS A 19 -2.87 33.12 19.81
N GLY A 20 -2.46 31.97 20.36
CA GLY A 20 -3.21 30.72 20.34
C GLY A 20 -3.17 29.98 19.00
N LYS A 21 -2.23 30.30 18.10
CA LYS A 21 -2.03 29.61 16.82
C LYS A 21 -0.93 28.54 16.96
N PRO A 22 -1.02 27.40 16.26
CA PRO A 22 0.06 26.41 16.26
C PRO A 22 1.38 27.05 15.83
N ILE A 23 2.45 26.74 16.57
CA ILE A 23 3.81 27.11 16.13
C ILE A 23 4.27 26.16 15.02
N ARG A 24 5.35 26.52 14.32
CA ARG A 24 5.87 25.72 13.20
C ARG A 24 6.22 24.29 13.62
N VAL A 25 6.74 24.11 14.83
CA VAL A 25 7.05 22.77 15.38
C VAL A 25 5.80 21.93 15.54
N ALA A 26 4.70 22.51 16.02
CA ALA A 26 3.43 21.82 16.16
C ALA A 26 2.87 21.37 14.80
N ASP A 27 3.02 22.20 13.76
CA ASP A 27 2.64 21.81 12.39
C ASP A 27 3.52 20.67 11.86
N MET A 28 4.84 20.74 12.05
CA MET A 28 5.77 19.67 11.69
C MET A 28 5.46 18.37 12.44
N ALA A 29 5.12 18.46 13.73
CA ALA A 29 4.72 17.34 14.56
C ALA A 29 3.45 16.65 14.04
N ARG A 30 2.45 17.44 13.61
CA ARG A 30 1.23 16.90 12.99
C ARG A 30 1.53 16.18 11.69
N GLU A 31 2.36 16.75 10.82
CA GLU A 31 2.76 16.09 9.58
C GLU A 31 3.51 14.77 9.86
N VAL A 32 4.42 14.76 10.83
CA VAL A 32 5.13 13.54 11.26
C VAL A 32 4.14 12.51 11.79
N ASN A 33 3.19 12.90 12.64
CA ASN A 33 2.17 12.01 13.17
C ASN A 33 1.32 11.37 12.06
N ASP A 34 0.86 12.18 11.10
CA ASP A 34 0.07 11.71 9.96
C ASP A 34 0.84 10.67 9.13
N TYR A 35 2.13 10.93 8.85
CA TYR A 35 2.97 9.97 8.14
C TYR A 35 3.20 8.68 8.93
N LEU A 36 3.35 8.76 10.25
CA LEU A 36 3.53 7.58 11.09
C LEU A 36 2.30 6.67 11.09
N VAL A 37 1.11 7.27 11.22
CA VAL A 37 -0.17 6.55 11.12
C VAL A 37 -0.33 5.92 9.73
N GLU A 38 0.02 6.66 8.67
CA GLU A 38 -0.01 6.11 7.31
C GLU A 38 0.98 4.94 7.15
N ILE A 39 2.21 5.06 7.65
CA ILE A 39 3.22 3.99 7.60
C ILE A 39 2.74 2.75 8.34
N GLU A 40 2.15 2.89 9.52
CA GLU A 40 1.64 1.76 10.30
C GLU A 40 0.53 1.02 9.54
N LYS A 41 -0.42 1.77 8.97
CA LYS A 41 -1.46 1.20 8.12
C LYS A 41 -0.86 0.45 6.92
N LEU A 42 0.07 1.06 6.20
CA LEU A 42 0.71 0.44 5.04
C LEU A 42 1.51 -0.81 5.42
N ARG A 43 2.17 -0.82 6.59
CA ARG A 43 2.87 -2.01 7.11
C ARG A 43 1.89 -3.15 7.37
N SER A 44 0.74 -2.87 7.99
CA SER A 44 -0.30 -3.89 8.20
C SER A 44 -0.84 -4.47 6.89
N GLU A 45 -0.99 -3.63 5.85
CA GLU A 45 -1.40 -4.07 4.51
C GLU A 45 -0.33 -4.97 3.86
N VAL A 46 0.96 -4.59 4.00
CA VAL A 46 2.09 -5.40 3.53
C VAL A 46 2.14 -6.75 4.23
N ASP A 47 1.93 -6.80 5.55
CA ASP A 47 1.96 -8.05 6.31
C ASP A 47 0.87 -9.02 5.86
N ILE A 48 -0.36 -8.53 5.70
CA ILE A 48 -1.48 -9.33 5.18
C ILE A 48 -1.18 -9.81 3.76
N ALA A 49 -0.72 -8.92 2.89
CA ALA A 49 -0.42 -9.26 1.50
C ALA A 49 0.75 -10.25 1.38
N THR A 50 1.76 -10.14 2.25
CA THR A 50 2.91 -11.06 2.27
C THR A 50 2.46 -12.46 2.69
N ARG A 51 1.58 -12.58 3.69
CA ARG A 51 0.97 -13.88 4.05
C ARG A 51 0.19 -14.49 2.87
N GLN A 52 -0.55 -13.66 2.13
CA GLN A 52 -1.26 -14.11 0.93
C GLN A 52 -0.31 -14.59 -0.17
N VAL A 53 0.81 -13.90 -0.38
CA VAL A 53 1.86 -14.31 -1.33
C VAL A 53 2.42 -15.68 -0.95
N VAL A 54 2.73 -15.92 0.33
CA VAL A 54 3.23 -17.22 0.80
C VAL A 54 2.20 -18.33 0.54
N TYR A 55 0.94 -18.10 0.91
CA TYR A 55 -0.13 -19.07 0.68
C TYR A 55 -0.33 -19.39 -0.81
N LEU A 56 -0.42 -18.36 -1.65
CA LEU A 56 -0.61 -18.52 -3.10
C LEU A 56 0.59 -19.18 -3.76
N SER A 57 1.81 -18.87 -3.32
CA SER A 57 3.02 -19.51 -3.81
C SER A 57 3.04 -21.00 -3.50
N GLY A 58 2.70 -21.40 -2.26
CA GLY A 58 2.59 -22.81 -1.90
C GLY A 58 1.50 -23.53 -2.68
N ARG A 59 0.35 -22.88 -2.88
CA ARG A 59 -0.75 -23.42 -3.70
C ARG A 59 -0.34 -23.60 -5.17
N GLU A 60 0.36 -22.62 -5.75
CA GLU A 60 0.84 -22.69 -7.14
C GLU A 60 1.83 -23.85 -7.30
N GLN A 61 2.76 -24.02 -6.37
CA GLN A 61 3.72 -25.14 -6.38
C GLN A 61 3.02 -26.49 -6.28
N ALA A 62 2.04 -26.63 -5.37
CA ALA A 62 1.26 -27.87 -5.24
C ALA A 62 0.49 -28.21 -6.52
N MET A 63 -0.13 -27.22 -7.18
CA MET A 63 -0.85 -27.44 -8.43
C MET A 63 0.09 -27.79 -9.60
N ARG A 64 1.29 -27.20 -9.64
CA ARG A 64 2.34 -27.58 -10.62
C ARG A 64 2.86 -29.00 -10.39
N GLN A 65 2.97 -29.45 -9.14
CA GLN A 65 3.36 -30.83 -8.82
C GLN A 65 2.25 -31.81 -9.18
N LEU A 66 0.99 -31.45 -8.92
CA LEU A 66 -0.17 -32.27 -9.26
C LEU A 66 -0.25 -32.50 -10.77
N SER A 67 -0.09 -31.46 -11.59
CA SER A 67 -0.12 -31.60 -13.05
C SER A 67 1.00 -32.51 -13.58
N VAL A 68 2.19 -32.49 -12.96
CA VAL A 68 3.29 -33.40 -13.29
C VAL A 68 2.98 -34.84 -12.89
N SER A 69 2.39 -35.06 -11.71
CA SER A 69 2.04 -36.40 -11.21
C SER A 69 0.90 -37.07 -11.99
N VAL A 70 -0.11 -36.30 -12.43
CA VAL A 70 -1.22 -36.78 -13.28
C VAL A 70 -0.70 -37.21 -14.64
N ALA A 71 0.23 -36.46 -15.23
CA ALA A 71 0.88 -36.84 -16.49
C ALA A 71 1.68 -38.15 -16.38
N GLN A 72 2.24 -38.47 -15.21
CA GLN A 72 3.00 -39.71 -14.98
C GLN A 72 2.10 -40.93 -14.71
N THR A 73 0.96 -40.73 -14.04
CA THR A 73 0.02 -41.83 -13.70
C THR A 73 -0.86 -42.25 -14.87
N ALA A 74 -1.21 -41.32 -15.78
CA ALA A 74 -1.93 -41.63 -17.01
C ALA A 74 -1.14 -42.56 -17.97
N GLY A 75 0.18 -42.65 -17.82
CA GLY A 75 1.04 -43.53 -18.63
C GLY A 75 1.17 -44.96 -18.12
N ALA A 76 0.71 -45.29 -16.90
CA ALA A 76 1.16 -46.51 -16.23
C ALA A 76 0.09 -47.58 -15.93
N ASN A 77 -1.18 -47.25 -15.68
CA ASN A 77 -2.24 -48.25 -15.42
C ASN A 77 -3.63 -47.60 -15.26
N ALA A 78 -4.47 -47.63 -16.30
CA ALA A 78 -5.93 -47.53 -16.17
C ALA A 78 -6.61 -47.98 -17.47
N LEU A 79 -7.75 -48.69 -17.39
CA LEU A 79 -8.68 -48.79 -18.52
C LEU A 79 -8.88 -47.38 -19.09
N ALA A 80 -8.62 -47.22 -20.39
CA ALA A 80 -8.55 -45.91 -21.04
C ALA A 80 -9.78 -45.05 -20.71
N PRO A 81 -9.63 -43.98 -19.90
CA PRO A 81 -10.67 -42.97 -19.77
C PRO A 81 -10.90 -42.36 -21.16
N ARG A 82 -12.11 -41.89 -21.45
CA ARG A 82 -12.40 -41.22 -22.72
C ARG A 82 -11.45 -40.01 -22.84
N MET A 83 -10.71 -39.93 -23.95
CA MET A 83 -9.72 -38.85 -24.18
C MET A 83 -10.33 -37.46 -23.94
N ASP A 84 -11.60 -37.27 -24.28
CA ASP A 84 -12.35 -36.04 -24.09
C ASP A 84 -12.49 -35.60 -22.61
N GLU A 85 -12.60 -36.55 -21.67
CA GLU A 85 -12.72 -36.25 -20.23
C GLU A 85 -11.35 -35.87 -19.63
N ILE A 86 -10.28 -36.50 -20.13
CA ILE A 86 -8.90 -36.23 -19.72
C ILE A 86 -8.46 -34.83 -20.19
N GLU A 87 -8.76 -34.47 -21.44
CA GLU A 87 -8.42 -33.14 -21.98
C GLU A 87 -9.14 -32.02 -21.23
N TYR A 88 -10.43 -32.20 -20.92
CA TYR A 88 -11.21 -31.23 -20.15
C TYR A 88 -10.65 -31.01 -18.74
N ASP A 89 -10.23 -32.08 -18.05
CA ASP A 89 -9.62 -32.00 -16.72
C ASP A 89 -8.25 -31.29 -16.75
N PHE A 90 -7.45 -31.51 -17.80
CA PHE A 90 -6.16 -30.81 -17.97
C PHE A 90 -6.33 -29.33 -18.31
N GLU A 91 -7.29 -28.98 -19.16
CA GLU A 91 -7.62 -27.58 -19.46
C GLU A 91 -8.12 -26.85 -18.21
N TYR A 92 -9.02 -27.48 -17.45
CA TYR A 92 -9.53 -26.93 -16.19
C TYR A 92 -8.41 -26.73 -15.15
N GLN A 93 -7.50 -27.68 -15.00
CA GLN A 93 -6.34 -27.52 -14.10
C GLN A 93 -5.40 -26.40 -14.56
N ARG A 94 -5.19 -26.24 -15.87
CA ARG A 94 -4.37 -25.18 -16.45
C ARG A 94 -4.97 -23.80 -16.19
N GLU A 95 -6.26 -23.62 -16.44
CA GLU A 95 -6.98 -22.34 -16.20
C GLU A 95 -6.93 -21.94 -14.71
N ARG A 96 -7.09 -22.92 -13.80
CA ARG A 96 -6.95 -22.69 -12.35
C ARG A 96 -5.53 -22.29 -11.95
N LEU A 97 -4.53 -22.92 -12.55
CA LEU A 97 -3.13 -22.59 -12.31
C LEU A 97 -2.80 -21.17 -12.79
N GLU A 98 -3.28 -20.80 -13.98
CA GLU A 98 -3.13 -19.45 -14.53
C GLU A 98 -3.77 -18.41 -13.60
N THR A 99 -5.00 -18.66 -13.17
CA THR A 99 -5.71 -17.79 -12.22
C THR A 99 -4.93 -17.60 -10.91
N VAL A 100 -4.35 -18.67 -10.35
CA VAL A 100 -3.54 -18.57 -9.12
C VAL A 100 -2.23 -17.83 -9.38
N SER A 101 -1.57 -18.08 -10.52
CA SER A 101 -0.34 -17.41 -10.91
C SER A 101 -0.54 -15.90 -11.09
N ASP A 102 -1.63 -15.48 -11.73
CA ASP A 102 -1.96 -14.08 -11.93
C ASP A 102 -2.32 -13.38 -10.61
N ASN A 103 -3.08 -14.05 -9.74
CA ASN A 103 -3.33 -13.57 -8.40
C ASN A 103 -2.03 -13.41 -7.60
N LEU A 104 -1.11 -14.37 -7.69
CA LEU A 104 0.20 -14.29 -7.03
C LEU A 104 1.00 -13.08 -7.53
N LYS A 105 1.12 -12.90 -8.85
CA LYS A 105 1.81 -11.75 -9.46
C LYS A 105 1.19 -10.43 -9.02
N ALA A 106 -0.14 -10.33 -9.01
CA ALA A 106 -0.86 -9.14 -8.57
C ALA A 106 -0.51 -8.81 -7.11
N ARG A 107 -0.54 -9.81 -6.22
CA ARG A 107 -0.20 -9.64 -4.80
C ARG A 107 1.26 -9.25 -4.58
N GLN A 108 2.20 -9.88 -5.28
CA GLN A 108 3.62 -9.51 -5.24
C GLN A 108 3.85 -8.06 -5.71
N SER A 109 3.18 -7.65 -6.79
CA SER A 109 3.28 -6.28 -7.31
C SER A 109 2.73 -5.24 -6.32
N MET A 110 1.66 -5.58 -5.61
CA MET A 110 1.06 -4.74 -4.58
C MET A 110 2.01 -4.60 -3.39
N VAL A 111 2.55 -5.70 -2.86
CA VAL A 111 3.55 -5.67 -1.77
C VAL A 111 4.71 -4.75 -2.12
N LYS A 112 5.27 -4.90 -3.32
CA LYS A 112 6.40 -4.06 -3.79
C LYS A 112 6.03 -2.57 -3.85
N LYS A 113 4.87 -2.23 -4.40
CA LYS A 113 4.40 -0.83 -4.47
C LYS A 113 4.15 -0.24 -3.08
N THR A 114 3.54 -1.01 -2.17
CA THR A 114 3.27 -0.56 -0.80
C THR A 114 4.57 -0.38 -0.02
N GLN A 115 5.55 -1.27 -0.18
CA GLN A 115 6.89 -1.10 0.40
C GLN A 115 7.60 0.15 -0.13
N GLN A 116 7.48 0.45 -1.42
CA GLN A 116 8.00 1.70 -1.99
C GLN A 116 7.31 2.91 -1.37
N LEU A 117 5.99 2.88 -1.19
CA LEU A 117 5.25 3.97 -0.54
C LEU A 117 5.70 4.16 0.91
N ILE A 118 5.87 3.08 1.67
CA ILE A 118 6.41 3.13 3.04
C ILE A 118 7.78 3.81 3.06
N SER A 119 8.68 3.42 2.14
CA SER A 119 10.01 4.04 2.07
C SER A 119 9.93 5.53 1.76
N ALA A 120 9.04 5.95 0.85
CA ALA A 120 8.82 7.36 0.53
C ALA A 120 8.29 8.15 1.75
N ARG A 121 7.37 7.57 2.54
CA ARG A 121 6.87 8.22 3.76
C ARG A 121 7.94 8.34 4.83
N ILE A 122 8.76 7.30 5.02
CA ILE A 122 9.90 7.35 5.95
C ILE A 122 10.87 8.46 5.52
N SER A 123 11.16 8.60 4.22
CA SER A 123 11.98 9.69 3.72
C SER A 123 11.35 11.07 3.94
N SER A 124 10.02 11.21 3.84
CA SER A 124 9.34 12.46 4.18
C SER A 124 9.49 12.81 5.66
N VAL A 125 9.29 11.83 6.56
CA VAL A 125 9.54 12.03 8.00
C VAL A 125 10.97 12.48 8.23
N GLN A 126 11.95 11.81 7.60
CA GLN A 126 13.35 12.18 7.75
C GLN A 126 13.63 13.62 7.33
N LYS A 127 13.05 14.08 6.21
CA LYS A 127 13.19 15.47 5.76
C LYS A 127 12.64 16.47 6.78
N ILE A 128 11.52 16.15 7.43
CA ILE A 128 10.95 17.01 8.47
C ILE A 128 11.86 17.03 9.70
N LEU A 129 12.38 15.89 10.13
CA LEU A 129 13.32 15.80 11.25
C LEU A 129 14.62 16.55 10.95
N ASP A 130 15.13 16.46 9.72
CA ASP A 130 16.33 17.19 9.30
C ASP A 130 16.07 18.70 9.26
N ALA A 131 14.89 19.13 8.81
CA ALA A 131 14.49 20.54 8.89
C ALA A 131 14.39 21.01 10.34
N TYR A 132 13.83 20.19 11.24
CA TYR A 132 13.73 20.50 12.66
C TYR A 132 15.11 20.63 13.32
N SER A 133 16.02 19.69 13.06
CA SER A 133 17.37 19.71 13.62
C SER A 133 18.24 20.86 13.10
N ASN A 134 17.97 21.38 11.90
CA ASN A 134 18.76 22.45 11.29
C ASN A 134 18.17 23.85 11.50
N SER A 135 16.96 23.97 12.04
CA SER A 135 16.33 25.26 12.31
C SER A 135 16.70 25.80 13.69
N SER A 136 16.83 27.12 13.78
CA SER A 136 17.04 27.79 15.07
C SER A 136 15.73 27.85 15.88
N PRO A 137 15.78 27.98 17.21
CA PRO A 137 14.57 28.13 18.03
C PRO A 137 13.66 29.28 17.58
N GLU A 138 14.24 30.39 17.14
CA GLU A 138 13.50 31.55 16.62
C GLU A 138 12.75 31.24 15.32
N GLU A 139 13.32 30.42 14.43
CA GLU A 139 12.67 29.97 13.19
C GLU A 139 11.52 28.98 13.44
N LEU A 140 11.62 28.25 14.54
CA LEU A 140 10.65 27.25 14.98
C LEU A 140 9.48 27.88 15.75
N ASP A 141 9.74 28.94 16.50
CA ASP A 141 8.74 29.72 17.24
C ASP A 141 8.06 30.81 16.41
N ALA A 142 8.63 31.16 15.26
CA ALA A 142 7.97 32.00 14.27
C ALA A 142 6.70 31.30 13.75
N GLY A 143 5.56 31.59 14.39
CA GLY A 143 4.24 31.14 13.96
C GLY A 143 3.99 31.50 12.49
N ALA A 144 3.15 30.69 11.82
CA ALA A 144 2.89 30.67 10.37
C ALA A 144 2.45 32.03 9.75
N GLY A 145 3.35 33.00 9.73
CA GLY A 145 3.20 34.34 9.15
C GLY A 145 4.18 34.62 8.01
N ALA A 146 5.13 33.71 7.73
CA ALA A 146 6.22 33.97 6.79
C ALA A 146 6.52 32.82 5.79
N THR A 147 5.61 31.86 5.61
CA THR A 147 5.76 30.78 4.61
C THR A 147 4.55 30.69 3.68
N SER A 148 4.09 31.83 3.16
CA SER A 148 3.37 31.90 1.88
C SER A 148 4.34 32.21 0.73
N GLY A 149 5.56 31.67 0.79
CA GLY A 149 6.64 31.93 -0.16
C GLY A 149 7.26 30.63 -0.66
N ALA A 150 6.88 30.26 -1.88
CA ALA A 150 7.63 29.40 -2.79
C ALA A 150 7.95 27.95 -2.37
N THR A 151 6.93 27.10 -2.40
CA THR A 151 7.10 25.80 -3.08
C THR A 151 5.91 25.63 -4.01
N GLU A 152 6.18 25.53 -5.32
CA GLU A 152 5.22 25.14 -6.35
C GLU A 152 4.69 23.73 -6.06
N GLY A 153 3.77 23.64 -5.12
CA GLY A 153 2.96 22.45 -4.89
C GLY A 153 1.99 22.32 -6.05
N THR A 154 2.27 21.40 -6.95
CA THR A 154 1.34 20.97 -7.98
C THR A 154 0.06 20.52 -7.28
N THR A 155 -0.95 21.40 -7.22
CA THR A 155 -2.24 21.06 -6.65
C THR A 155 -2.87 19.98 -7.53
N VAL A 156 -2.78 18.72 -7.11
CA VAL A 156 -3.52 17.63 -7.74
C VAL A 156 -5.00 17.89 -7.43
N LYS A 157 -5.66 18.63 -8.32
CA LYS A 157 -7.12 18.82 -8.29
C LYS A 157 -7.77 17.44 -8.37
N ARG A 158 -8.29 16.93 -7.24
CA ARG A 158 -9.13 15.72 -7.24
C ARG A 158 -10.33 15.96 -8.16
N LYS A 159 -10.37 15.25 -9.30
CA LYS A 159 -11.51 15.25 -10.22
C LYS A 159 -12.75 14.74 -9.46
N LYS A 160 -13.74 15.61 -9.25
CA LYS A 160 -15.04 15.26 -8.68
C LYS A 160 -15.77 14.36 -9.68
N ILE A 161 -15.83 13.05 -9.43
CA ILE A 161 -16.61 12.11 -10.25
C ILE A 161 -18.09 12.33 -9.91
N ILE A 162 -18.77 13.12 -10.74
CA ILE A 162 -20.22 13.30 -10.66
C ILE A 162 -20.89 12.10 -11.34
N ARG A 163 -21.36 11.13 -10.56
CA ARG A 163 -22.19 10.02 -11.07
C ARG A 163 -23.58 10.58 -11.44
N ARG A 164 -23.84 10.80 -12.73
CA ARG A 164 -25.18 11.15 -13.23
C ARG A 164 -26.11 9.93 -13.08
N ARG A 165 -27.08 9.99 -12.16
CA ARG A 165 -28.18 9.02 -12.11
C ARG A 165 -29.06 9.22 -13.34
N ARG A 166 -29.20 8.18 -14.17
CA ARG A 166 -30.13 8.17 -15.31
C ARG A 166 -31.54 7.96 -14.77
N VAL A 167 -32.38 8.99 -14.85
CA VAL A 167 -33.82 8.86 -14.51
C VAL A 167 -34.49 8.14 -15.68
N VAL A 168 -34.84 6.87 -15.49
CA VAL A 168 -35.65 6.10 -16.44
C VAL A 168 -37.11 6.51 -16.21
N ARG A 169 -37.65 7.37 -17.09
CA ARG A 169 -39.08 7.65 -17.12
C ARG A 169 -39.81 6.41 -17.64
N ARG A 170 -40.50 5.68 -16.76
CA ARG A 170 -41.53 4.71 -17.16
C ARG A 170 -42.66 5.48 -17.84
N ARG A 171 -42.90 5.22 -19.13
CA ARG A 171 -44.18 5.56 -19.77
C ARG A 171 -45.24 4.66 -19.17
N ARG A 172 -46.30 5.26 -18.63
CA ARG A 172 -47.59 4.58 -18.45
C ARG A 172 -48.35 4.65 -19.75
#